data_AF-A0A4Y2TYA6-F1
#
_entry.id   AF-A0A4Y2TYA6-F1
#
_cell.length_a   1.000
_cell.length_b   1.000
_cell.length_c   1.000
_cell.angle_alpha   90.00
_cell.angle_beta   90.00
_cell.angle_gamma   90.00
#
_symmetry.space_group_name_H-M   'P 1'
#
loop_
_entity.id
_entity.type
_entity.pdbx_description
1 polymer ?
#
loop_
_entity_poly.entity_id
_entity_poly.type
_entity_poly.pdbx_seq_one_letter_code
_entity_poly.pdbx_strand_id
1 'polypeptide(L)'
;MHLLLVLEEEDKIRDPESIDRIVSAELPNETLDSRLHEIVKATMIHGPCGVLNPNSPCMADGVCTKGYPKPFREATAENIDGYPMYRRRDNTNHVIINGNVVDNRCIVPYNLYLTKKYNAHINV
;
A
#
# COMPACT_ATOMS: atom_id res chain seq x y z
N MET A 1 3.55 -8.00 -16.13
CA MET A 1 2.42 -7.64 -17.03
C MET A 1 2.01 -6.22 -16.69
N HIS A 2 1.84 -5.35 -17.69
CA HIS A 2 1.26 -4.02 -17.49
C HIS A 2 -0.14 -4.04 -18.11
N LEU A 3 -1.13 -3.54 -17.37
CA LEU A 3 -2.52 -3.45 -17.80
C LEU A 3 -2.97 -1.99 -17.64
N LEU A 4 -3.38 -1.36 -18.74
CA LEU A 4 -3.95 -0.02 -18.71
C LEU A 4 -5.48 -0.15 -18.77
N LEU A 5 -6.16 0.45 -17.80
CA LEU A 5 -7.62 0.54 -17.76
C LEU A 5 -8.01 2.00 -18.00
N VAL A 6 -8.76 2.26 -19.05
CA VAL A 6 -9.33 3.58 -19.35
C VAL A 6 -10.80 3.53 -19.00
N LEU A 7 -11.20 4.31 -18.01
CA LEU A 7 -12.59 4.41 -17.55
C LEU A 7 -13.35 5.47 -18.37
N GLU A 8 -14.65 5.24 -18.57
CA GLU A 8 -15.54 6.25 -19.11
C GLU A 8 -15.62 7.46 -18.17
N GLU A 9 -16.00 8.63 -18.69
CA GLU A 9 -15.98 9.89 -17.92
C GLU A 9 -16.82 9.83 -16.64
N GLU A 10 -17.93 9.09 -16.69
CA GLU A 10 -18.87 8.87 -15.59
C GLU A 10 -18.29 7.95 -14.50
N ASP A 11 -17.38 7.04 -14.87
CA ASP A 11 -16.74 6.07 -13.98
C ASP A 11 -15.39 6.56 -13.42
N LYS A 12 -14.91 7.73 -13.86
CA LYS A 12 -13.63 8.28 -13.39
C LYS A 12 -13.67 8.55 -11.89
N ILE A 13 -12.71 7.95 -11.21
CA ILE A 13 -12.49 8.07 -9.76
C ILE A 13 -11.74 9.37 -9.51
N ARG A 14 -12.44 10.37 -8.95
CA ARG A 14 -11.90 11.73 -8.79
C ARG A 14 -11.74 12.15 -7.33
N ASP A 15 -12.59 11.66 -6.45
CA ASP A 15 -12.58 12.06 -5.04
C ASP A 15 -11.82 11.05 -4.15
N PRO A 16 -11.22 11.52 -3.04
CA PRO A 16 -10.49 10.65 -2.11
C PRO A 16 -11.30 9.50 -1.51
N GLU A 17 -12.61 9.68 -1.31
CA GLU A 17 -13.45 8.64 -0.72
C GLU A 17 -13.65 7.48 -1.69
N SER A 18 -13.92 7.78 -2.97
CA SER A 18 -13.99 6.77 -4.04
C SER A 18 -12.67 6.05 -4.24
N ILE A 19 -11.52 6.75 -4.08
CA ILE A 19 -10.20 6.12 -4.08
C ILE A 19 -10.08 5.13 -2.91
N ASP A 20 -10.44 5.54 -1.69
CA ASP A 20 -10.36 4.70 -0.49
C ASP A 20 -11.25 3.45 -0.56
N ARG A 21 -12.29 3.44 -1.41
CA ARG A 21 -13.15 2.27 -1.65
C ARG A 21 -12.49 1.21 -2.52
N ILE A 22 -11.55 1.60 -3.39
CA ILE A 22 -10.96 0.69 -4.38
C ILE A 22 -9.48 0.43 -4.16
N VAL A 23 -8.75 1.39 -3.60
CA VAL A 23 -7.32 1.32 -3.29
C VAL A 23 -7.14 1.45 -1.78
N SER A 24 -6.31 0.56 -1.23
CA SER A 24 -5.90 0.63 0.17
C SER A 24 -4.39 0.61 0.26
N ALA A 25 -3.86 1.27 1.27
CA ALA A 25 -2.46 1.19 1.67
C ALA A 25 -2.36 0.75 3.15
N GLU A 26 -3.30 -0.08 3.59
CA GLU A 26 -3.42 -0.59 4.96
C GLU A 26 -3.46 -2.12 4.95
N LEU A 27 -3.03 -2.74 6.05
CA LEU A 27 -3.22 -4.17 6.30
C LEU A 27 -4.74 -4.46 6.40
N PRO A 28 -5.28 -5.37 5.58
CA PRO A 28 -6.66 -5.83 5.72
C PRO A 28 -6.90 -6.41 7.11
N ASN A 29 -8.12 -6.30 7.61
CA ASN A 29 -8.49 -6.98 8.84
C ASN A 29 -8.56 -8.50 8.60
N GLU A 30 -7.74 -9.25 9.32
CA GLU A 30 -7.63 -10.71 9.18
C GLU A 30 -8.95 -11.44 9.48
N THR A 31 -9.77 -10.94 10.42
CA THR A 31 -11.05 -11.58 10.76
C THR A 31 -12.14 -11.31 9.74
N LEU A 32 -12.09 -10.16 9.06
CA LEU A 32 -13.08 -9.80 8.03
C LEU A 32 -12.72 -10.39 6.65
N ASP A 33 -11.44 -10.43 6.30
CA ASP A 33 -10.98 -10.94 5.02
C ASP A 33 -9.57 -11.55 5.12
N SER A 34 -9.48 -12.72 5.75
CA SER A 34 -8.24 -13.47 5.92
C SER A 34 -7.51 -13.75 4.61
N ARG A 35 -8.25 -14.00 3.52
CA ARG A 35 -7.67 -14.22 2.20
C ARG A 35 -6.96 -12.97 1.71
N LEU A 36 -7.60 -11.80 1.71
CA LEU A 36 -6.94 -10.58 1.28
C LEU A 36 -5.77 -10.21 2.21
N HIS A 37 -5.93 -10.43 3.52
CA HIS A 37 -4.87 -10.21 4.51
C HIS A 37 -3.59 -10.99 4.14
N GLU A 38 -3.70 -12.31 3.91
CA GLU A 38 -2.54 -13.14 3.56
C GLU A 38 -1.91 -12.74 2.23
N ILE A 39 -2.70 -12.34 1.24
CA ILE A 39 -2.18 -11.87 -0.05
C ILE A 39 -1.40 -10.56 0.13
N VAL A 40 -1.98 -9.59 0.84
CA VAL A 40 -1.33 -8.29 1.12
C VAL A 40 -0.05 -8.50 1.92
N LYS A 41 -0.08 -9.35 2.94
CA LYS A 41 1.08 -9.69 3.75
C LYS A 41 2.20 -10.33 2.93
N ALA A 42 1.86 -11.23 2.00
CA ALA A 42 2.83 -11.92 1.17
C ALA A 42 3.38 -11.05 0.02
N THR A 43 2.59 -10.11 -0.50
CA THR A 43 2.90 -9.43 -1.77
C THR A 43 3.03 -7.92 -1.66
N MET A 44 2.25 -7.24 -0.82
CA MET A 44 2.12 -5.78 -0.79
C MET A 44 2.83 -5.11 0.38
N ILE A 45 3.82 -5.78 0.99
CA ILE A 45 4.64 -5.16 2.03
C ILE A 45 5.95 -4.68 1.40
N HIS A 46 6.21 -3.37 1.51
CA HIS A 46 7.56 -2.87 1.35
C HIS A 46 8.41 -3.46 2.49
N GLY A 47 9.36 -4.32 2.12
CA GLY A 47 10.21 -4.98 3.10
C GLY A 47 10.99 -3.97 3.96
N PRO A 48 11.49 -4.40 5.14
CA PRO A 48 12.30 -3.55 5.99
C PRO A 48 13.40 -2.84 5.19
N CYS A 49 13.55 -1.55 5.41
CA CYS A 49 14.56 -0.69 4.79
C CYS A 49 14.94 0.43 5.76
N GLY A 50 15.81 1.34 5.35
CA GLY A 50 16.29 2.41 6.23
C GLY A 50 17.15 1.82 7.34
N VAL A 51 16.93 2.28 8.56
CA VAL A 51 17.65 1.81 9.76
C VAL A 51 17.47 0.30 9.99
N LEU A 52 16.30 -0.25 9.64
CA LEU A 52 15.99 -1.67 9.84
C LEU A 52 16.73 -2.59 8.86
N ASN A 53 17.04 -2.10 7.66
CA ASN A 53 17.86 -2.81 6.69
C ASN A 53 18.51 -1.83 5.70
N PRO A 54 19.72 -1.34 6.01
CA PRO A 54 20.45 -0.40 5.14
C PRO A 54 20.87 -1.00 3.79
N ASN A 55 20.92 -2.33 3.70
CA ASN A 55 21.35 -3.05 2.50
C ASN A 55 20.19 -3.39 1.56
N SER A 56 18.96 -2.96 1.87
CA SER A 56 17.81 -3.19 1.00
C SER A 56 18.04 -2.57 -0.39
N PRO A 57 17.64 -3.23 -1.50
CA PRO A 57 17.85 -2.70 -2.86
C PRO A 57 17.20 -1.34 -3.14
N CYS A 58 16.21 -0.94 -2.33
CA CYS A 58 15.57 0.36 -2.43
C CYS A 58 16.40 1.51 -1.82
N MET A 59 17.49 1.22 -1.11
CA MET A 59 18.32 2.20 -0.41
C MET A 59 19.30 2.88 -1.36
N ALA A 60 19.37 4.20 -1.31
CA ALA A 60 20.41 5.02 -1.94
C ALA A 60 20.74 6.18 -0.99
N ASP A 61 22.02 6.51 -0.82
CA ASP A 61 22.48 7.61 0.05
C ASP A 61 21.87 7.58 1.47
N GLY A 62 21.68 6.38 2.02
CA GLY A 62 21.11 6.18 3.36
C GLY A 62 19.59 6.37 3.46
N VAL A 63 18.90 6.65 2.35
CA VAL A 63 17.44 6.84 2.30
C VAL A 63 16.75 5.84 1.38
N CYS A 64 15.51 5.47 1.70
CA CYS A 64 14.71 4.66 0.80
C CYS A 64 14.28 5.51 -0.39
N THR A 65 14.69 5.13 -1.61
CA THR A 65 14.35 5.82 -2.86
C THR A 65 12.85 5.84 -3.16
N LYS A 66 12.07 4.97 -2.50
CA LYS A 66 10.60 4.94 -2.57
C LYS A 66 9.92 5.72 -1.44
N GLY A 67 10.69 6.28 -0.51
CA GLY A 67 10.22 7.10 0.60
C GLY A 67 9.45 6.31 1.65
N TYR A 68 9.87 5.07 1.94
CA TYR A 68 9.34 4.27 3.03
C TYR A 68 10.20 4.40 4.31
N PRO A 69 9.59 4.29 5.51
CA PRO A 69 8.15 4.18 5.76
C PRO A 69 7.40 5.48 5.41
N LYS A 70 6.17 5.36 4.87
CA LYS A 70 5.31 6.52 4.57
C LYS A 70 4.74 7.10 5.87
N PRO A 71 4.40 8.39 5.94
CA PRO A 71 3.72 8.94 7.12
C PRO A 71 2.30 8.35 7.27
N PHE A 72 1.83 8.24 8.51
CA PHE A 72 0.43 7.94 8.78
C PHE A 72 -0.48 9.08 8.31
N ARG A 73 -1.69 8.72 7.89
CA ARG A 73 -2.73 9.61 7.38
C ARG A 73 -4.11 9.03 7.65
N GLU A 74 -4.99 9.83 8.23
CA GLU A 74 -6.37 9.41 8.54
C GLU A 74 -7.28 9.37 7.31
N ALA A 75 -6.93 10.07 6.24
CA ALA A 75 -7.69 10.09 4.99
C ALA A 75 -6.75 10.21 3.77
N THR A 76 -7.23 9.73 2.62
CA THR A 76 -6.57 10.02 1.34
C THR A 76 -6.68 11.50 1.02
N ALA A 77 -5.60 12.07 0.48
CA ALA A 77 -5.56 13.46 0.05
C ALA A 77 -4.89 13.57 -1.32
N GLU A 78 -5.22 14.63 -2.05
CA GLU A 78 -4.52 14.97 -3.29
C GLU A 78 -3.05 15.34 -3.01
N ASN A 79 -2.19 15.12 -4.00
CA ASN A 79 -0.79 15.56 -3.97
C ASN A 79 -0.51 16.49 -5.16
N ILE A 80 0.48 17.36 -4.99
CA ILE A 80 0.95 18.29 -6.02
C ILE A 80 1.45 17.55 -7.26
N ASP A 81 2.00 16.34 -7.09
CA ASP A 81 2.57 15.53 -8.16
C ASP A 81 1.54 14.67 -8.91
N GLY A 82 0.23 14.85 -8.64
CA GLY A 82 -0.85 14.14 -9.33
C GLY A 82 -1.14 12.72 -8.84
N TYR A 83 -0.38 12.19 -7.87
CA TYR A 83 -0.65 10.89 -7.25
C TYR A 83 -1.31 11.04 -5.88
N PRO A 84 -2.40 10.31 -5.56
CA PRO A 84 -3.03 10.38 -4.26
C PRO A 84 -2.08 9.99 -3.12
N MET A 85 -2.12 10.76 -2.03
CA MET A 85 -1.49 10.38 -0.78
C MET A 85 -2.45 9.53 0.02
N TYR A 86 -2.36 8.21 -0.15
CA TYR A 86 -3.30 7.25 0.42
C TYR A 86 -3.39 7.30 1.95
N ARG A 87 -4.60 7.02 2.45
CA ARG A 87 -4.88 6.76 3.87
C ARG A 87 -4.01 5.62 4.40
N ARG A 88 -3.42 5.85 5.58
CA ARG A 88 -2.58 4.93 6.34
C ARG A 88 -2.82 5.21 7.82
N ARG A 89 -3.86 4.65 8.42
CA ARG A 89 -4.20 4.94 9.82
C ARG A 89 -3.18 4.33 10.77
N ASP A 90 -2.87 5.07 11.82
CA ASP A 90 -2.11 4.53 12.95
C ASP A 90 -3.07 3.71 13.82
N ASN A 91 -3.15 2.42 13.52
CA ASN A 91 -3.93 1.47 14.29
C ASN A 91 -2.99 0.41 14.87
N THR A 92 -3.51 -0.44 15.74
CA THR A 92 -2.72 -1.49 16.39
C THR A 92 -2.33 -2.64 15.44
N ASN A 93 -2.71 -2.58 14.15
CA ASN A 93 -2.43 -3.64 13.19
C ASN A 93 -0.97 -3.58 12.74
N HIS A 94 -0.28 -4.70 12.94
CA HIS A 94 1.09 -4.89 12.51
C HIS A 94 1.32 -6.36 12.17
N VAL A 95 2.36 -6.63 11.40
CA VAL A 95 2.86 -7.96 11.10
C VAL A 95 4.37 -8.01 11.32
N ILE A 96 4.91 -9.22 11.51
CA ILE A 96 6.35 -9.43 11.65
C ILE A 96 6.91 -9.90 10.31
N ILE A 97 7.86 -9.15 9.77
CA ILE A 97 8.59 -9.47 8.53
C ILE A 97 10.09 -9.51 8.84
N ASN A 98 10.70 -10.69 8.65
CA ASN A 98 12.12 -10.93 8.95
C ASN A 98 12.53 -10.44 10.35
N GLY A 99 11.68 -10.69 11.37
CA GLY A 99 11.92 -10.27 12.75
C GLY A 99 11.64 -8.79 13.05
N ASN A 100 11.23 -8.00 12.06
CA ASN A 100 10.89 -6.59 12.22
C ASN A 100 9.37 -6.39 12.27
N VAL A 101 8.91 -5.51 13.15
CA VAL A 101 7.51 -5.09 13.19
C VAL A 101 7.25 -4.12 12.05
N VAL A 102 6.22 -4.41 11.27
CA VAL A 102 5.82 -3.63 10.09
C VAL A 102 4.33 -3.29 10.20
N ASP A 103 4.00 -2.01 10.00
CA ASP A 103 2.64 -1.47 10.08
C ASP A 103 2.19 -0.87 8.74
N ASN A 104 1.05 -0.15 8.75
CA ASN A 104 0.45 0.46 7.56
C ASN A 104 1.39 1.42 6.81
N ARG A 105 2.47 1.93 7.41
CA ARG A 105 3.43 2.82 6.76
C ARG A 105 4.24 2.13 5.67
N CYS A 106 4.35 0.81 5.72
CA CYS A 106 5.14 0.01 4.78
C CYS A 106 4.29 -0.69 3.72
N ILE A 107 2.97 -0.54 3.74
CA ILE A 107 2.11 -1.21 2.76
C ILE A 107 2.20 -0.49 1.41
N VAL A 108 2.41 -1.24 0.35
CA VAL A 108 2.35 -0.75 -1.02
C VAL A 108 0.87 -0.59 -1.39
N PRO A 109 0.43 0.55 -1.94
CA PRO A 109 -0.96 0.73 -2.34
C PRO A 109 -1.41 -0.36 -3.30
N TYR A 110 -2.57 -0.96 -3.04
CA TYR A 110 -3.12 -2.06 -3.82
C TYR A 110 -4.61 -1.87 -4.08
N ASN A 111 -5.09 -2.38 -5.22
CA ASN A 111 -6.52 -2.45 -5.47
C ASN A 111 -7.13 -3.68 -4.79
N LEU A 112 -8.18 -3.50 -3.98
CA LEU A 112 -8.76 -4.58 -3.17
C LEU A 112 -9.26 -5.74 -4.06
N TYR A 113 -9.97 -5.42 -5.14
CA TYR A 113 -10.57 -6.42 -6.02
C TYR A 113 -9.52 -7.14 -6.86
N LEU A 114 -8.64 -6.40 -7.54
CA LEU A 114 -7.67 -6.97 -8.47
C LEU A 114 -6.66 -7.85 -7.73
N THR A 115 -6.17 -7.40 -6.58
CA THR A 115 -5.21 -8.16 -5.75
C THR A 115 -5.82 -9.48 -5.31
N LYS A 116 -7.08 -9.47 -4.85
CA LYS A 116 -7.79 -10.68 -4.43
C LYS A 116 -8.09 -11.62 -5.61
N LYS A 117 -8.49 -11.06 -6.75
CA LYS A 117 -8.85 -11.80 -7.96
C LYS A 117 -7.66 -12.55 -8.55
N TYR A 118 -6.51 -11.87 -8.66
CA TYR A 118 -5.33 -12.42 -9.33
C TYR A 118 -4.28 -13.01 -8.39
N ASN A 119 -4.43 -12.83 -7.07
CA ASN A 119 -3.50 -13.36 -6.07
C ASN A 119 -2.04 -12.97 -6.38
N ALA A 120 -1.82 -11.69 -6.69
CA ALA A 120 -0.56 -11.18 -7.21
C ALA A 120 -0.27 -9.79 -6.68
N HIS A 121 1.01 -9.41 -6.74
CA HIS A 121 1.45 -8.04 -6.53
C HIS A 121 0.94 -7.13 -7.67
N ILE A 122 0.11 -6.16 -7.32
CA ILE A 122 -0.54 -5.22 -8.23
C ILE A 122 -0.36 -3.82 -7.67
N ASN A 123 0.51 -3.06 -8.32
CA ASN A 123 0.63 -1.63 -8.09
C ASN A 123 -0.46 -0.91 -8.86
N VAL A 124 -1.06 0.09 -8.22
CA VAL A 124 -2.03 1.02 -8.78
C VAL A 124 -1.55 2.45 -8.66
#